data_AF-A0A9D8R067-F1
#
_entry.id   AF-A0A9D8R067-F1
#
_cell.length_a   1.000
_cell.length_b   1.000
_cell.length_c   1.000
_cell.angle_alpha   90.00
_cell.angle_beta   90.00
_cell.angle_gamma   90.00
#
_symmetry.space_group_name_H-M   'P 1'
#
loop_
_entity.id
_entity.type
_entity.pdbx_description
1 polymer ?
#
loop_
_entity_poly.entity_id
_entity_poly.type
_entity_poly.pdbx_seq_one_letter_code
_entity_poly.pdbx_strand_id
1 'polypeptide(L)'
;MKNLLKMAALAAVVSTGFAACSSDDDVDNSIVTGSQAALDQACKDWKVARANWENTEAFLFGAADVYSIDPHTDTWPVAANDLADVLRDAQAMSNLDNFIKTANSGILGYHGLEYVLFREGQPRKIEQITNLEYDYICAVAKDLYQATATLEAAWDSKESNAERLKIAKEYVATHLAIDDDGNQEGQLEAFQNFGKAFKNPGTGDWATALEATLEIISGCQDIIGEVGDSKIGLPYTGEDATYIESPYAYNSIIDFYDNIQSCKNALYGQMDATAPNEKSLIYFCKNAGNATLAAQANNVVAKLDAALAKIKAMKAPFALYYSDASCKTAIDALGELDDALGAMAETLGGYAGNTTVEAQCKVINENYVDNVVLATYRTLAENAQKLYQSIFKVKSEK
;
A
#
# COMPACT_ATOMS: atom_id res chain seq x y z
N MET A 1 27.50 20.46 -17.46
CA MET A 1 27.35 19.65 -18.69
C MET A 1 27.22 18.14 -18.43
N LYS A 2 27.89 17.53 -17.43
CA LYS A 2 27.68 16.11 -17.10
C LYS A 2 26.36 15.79 -16.38
N ASN A 3 25.68 16.77 -15.78
CA ASN A 3 24.36 16.59 -15.15
C ASN A 3 23.16 16.72 -16.11
N LEU A 4 23.35 17.21 -17.35
CA LEU A 4 22.27 17.29 -18.34
C LEU A 4 22.07 15.98 -19.12
N LEU A 5 23.09 15.12 -19.22
CA LEU A 5 22.97 13.86 -19.97
C LEU A 5 22.21 12.76 -19.21
N LYS A 6 22.10 12.83 -17.87
CA LYS A 6 21.29 11.89 -17.08
C LYS A 6 19.79 12.25 -17.06
N MET A 7 19.43 13.50 -17.32
CA MET A 7 18.03 13.92 -17.51
C MET A 7 17.38 13.26 -18.73
N ALA A 8 18.17 12.86 -19.73
CA ALA A 8 17.66 12.19 -20.93
C ALA A 8 17.29 10.72 -20.69
N ALA A 9 17.82 10.04 -19.67
CA ALA A 9 17.53 8.62 -19.46
C ALA A 9 16.15 8.38 -18.84
N LEU A 10 15.70 9.26 -17.94
CA LEU A 10 14.35 9.20 -17.36
C LEU A 10 13.30 9.88 -18.26
N ALA A 11 13.69 10.92 -19.02
CA ALA A 11 12.82 11.55 -20.01
C ALA A 11 12.68 10.75 -21.32
N ALA A 12 13.64 9.88 -21.68
CA ALA A 12 13.57 9.09 -22.91
C ALA A 12 12.63 7.88 -22.83
N VAL A 13 12.17 7.49 -21.63
CA VAL A 13 11.04 6.54 -21.50
C VAL A 13 9.69 7.25 -21.67
N VAL A 14 9.66 8.58 -21.64
CA VAL A 14 8.43 9.39 -21.60
C VAL A 14 8.10 10.08 -22.95
N SER A 15 8.93 9.94 -23.99
CA SER A 15 8.71 10.66 -25.26
C SER A 15 8.81 9.85 -26.54
N THR A 16 8.97 8.53 -26.51
CA THR A 16 8.77 7.73 -27.73
C THR A 16 7.32 7.27 -27.80
N GLY A 17 6.50 8.07 -28.48
CA GLY A 17 5.32 7.51 -29.13
C GLY A 17 5.75 6.24 -29.85
N PHE A 18 5.03 5.15 -29.58
CA PHE A 18 5.21 3.80 -30.13
C PHE A 18 5.98 3.80 -31.46
N ALA A 19 7.30 3.60 -31.40
CA ALA A 19 8.09 3.35 -32.60
C ALA A 19 7.87 1.89 -32.96
N ALA A 20 6.87 1.69 -33.82
CA ALA A 20 6.42 0.42 -34.33
C ALA A 20 7.55 -0.39 -34.97
N CYS A 21 7.72 -1.62 -34.50
CA CYS A 21 8.35 -2.71 -35.23
C CYS A 21 7.38 -3.92 -35.31
N SER A 22 6.14 -3.66 -35.73
CA SER A 22 5.36 -4.52 -36.62
C SER A 22 4.34 -3.60 -37.29
N SER A 23 4.21 -3.69 -38.60
CA SER A 23 3.41 -2.75 -39.39
C SER A 23 2.03 -3.33 -39.76
N ASP A 24 1.41 -4.18 -38.92
CA ASP A 24 0.17 -4.88 -39.30
C ASP A 24 -0.67 -5.43 -38.11
N ASP A 25 -0.78 -4.72 -36.97
CA ASP A 25 -1.81 -5.04 -35.97
C ASP A 25 -2.83 -3.89 -35.89
N ASP A 26 -4.10 -4.19 -36.23
CA ASP A 26 -5.31 -3.35 -36.11
C ASP A 26 -5.63 -3.01 -34.63
N VAL A 27 -4.67 -2.43 -33.91
CA VAL A 27 -4.86 -2.04 -32.51
C VAL A 27 -5.72 -0.78 -32.47
N ASP A 28 -6.89 -0.89 -31.84
CA ASP A 28 -7.82 0.23 -31.67
C ASP A 28 -7.19 1.33 -30.78
N ASN A 29 -6.61 2.33 -31.42
CA ASN A 29 -6.05 3.51 -30.76
C ASN A 29 -7.06 4.65 -30.62
N SER A 30 -8.36 4.38 -30.79
CA SER A 30 -9.38 5.41 -30.68
C SER A 30 -9.37 6.04 -29.30
N ILE A 31 -9.35 7.37 -29.28
CA ILE A 31 -9.36 8.15 -28.06
C ILE A 31 -10.72 8.03 -27.38
N VAL A 32 -10.70 7.89 -26.06
CA VAL A 32 -11.90 7.85 -25.26
C VAL A 32 -12.69 9.15 -25.44
N THR A 33 -13.99 9.02 -25.70
CA THR A 33 -14.90 10.17 -25.61
C THR A 33 -15.34 10.31 -24.16
N GLY A 34 -14.75 11.25 -23.43
CA GLY A 34 -14.99 11.43 -22.01
C GLY A 34 -14.76 12.84 -21.49
N SER A 35 -14.92 13.01 -20.18
CA SER A 35 -14.83 14.31 -19.49
C SER A 35 -13.48 14.48 -18.79
N GLN A 36 -12.75 15.55 -19.10
CA GLN A 36 -11.50 15.89 -18.39
C GLN A 36 -11.77 16.12 -16.89
N ALA A 37 -12.90 16.74 -16.55
CA ALA A 37 -13.25 16.99 -15.15
C ALA A 37 -13.47 15.67 -14.38
N ALA A 38 -14.08 14.67 -15.04
CA ALA A 38 -14.23 13.33 -14.46
C ALA A 38 -12.87 12.62 -14.32
N LEU A 39 -11.97 12.74 -15.31
CA LEU A 39 -10.62 12.18 -15.24
C LEU A 39 -9.79 12.81 -14.11
N ASP A 40 -9.88 14.13 -13.95
CA ASP A 40 -9.23 14.85 -12.85
C ASP A 40 -9.77 14.40 -11.49
N GLN A 41 -11.08 14.10 -11.41
CA GLN A 41 -11.70 13.57 -10.20
C GLN A 41 -11.23 12.13 -9.90
N ALA A 42 -11.13 11.27 -10.90
CA ALA A 42 -10.55 9.94 -10.76
C ALA A 42 -9.10 10.01 -10.26
N CYS A 43 -8.29 10.92 -10.78
CA CYS A 43 -6.91 11.14 -10.31
C CYS A 43 -6.87 11.58 -8.82
N LYS A 44 -7.79 12.45 -8.39
CA LYS A 44 -7.89 12.84 -6.96
C LYS A 44 -8.28 11.65 -6.09
N ASP A 45 -9.26 10.87 -6.53
CA ASP A 45 -9.71 9.70 -5.77
C ASP A 45 -8.64 8.58 -5.75
N TRP A 46 -7.79 8.49 -6.79
CA TRP A 46 -6.62 7.60 -6.79
C TRP A 46 -5.66 7.99 -5.67
N LYS A 47 -5.32 9.28 -5.54
CA LYS A 47 -4.43 9.75 -4.46
C LYS A 47 -5.00 9.48 -3.07
N VAL A 48 -6.32 9.58 -2.91
CA VAL A 48 -6.99 9.29 -1.63
C VAL A 48 -6.93 7.79 -1.32
N ALA A 49 -7.29 6.94 -2.28
CA ALA A 49 -7.22 5.49 -2.10
C ALA A 49 -5.79 5.02 -1.83
N ARG A 50 -4.80 5.58 -2.56
CA ARG A 50 -3.38 5.31 -2.36
C ARG A 50 -2.92 5.69 -0.96
N ALA A 51 -3.23 6.90 -0.49
CA ALA A 51 -2.91 7.31 0.87
C ALA A 51 -3.53 6.38 1.93
N ASN A 52 -4.74 5.85 1.69
CA ASN A 52 -5.33 4.87 2.59
C ASN A 52 -4.61 3.52 2.57
N TRP A 53 -4.12 3.08 1.41
CA TRP A 53 -3.34 1.85 1.27
C TRP A 53 -2.00 1.96 1.99
N GLU A 54 -1.26 3.04 1.77
CA GLU A 54 0.02 3.32 2.43
C GLU A 54 -0.13 3.37 3.96
N ASN A 55 -1.29 3.85 4.45
CA ASN A 55 -1.66 3.83 5.87
C ASN A 55 -1.98 2.42 6.42
N THR A 56 -1.88 1.36 5.61
CA THR A 56 -2.03 -0.05 6.03
C THR A 56 -0.73 -0.84 6.08
N GLU A 57 0.36 -0.30 5.53
CA GLU A 57 1.59 -1.08 5.33
C GLU A 57 2.32 -1.48 6.63
N ALA A 58 2.00 -0.85 7.77
CA ALA A 58 2.49 -1.33 9.07
C ALA A 58 1.81 -2.64 9.54
N PHE A 59 0.88 -3.20 8.76
CA PHE A 59 0.11 -4.39 9.10
C PHE A 59 -0.36 -5.23 7.90
N LEU A 60 0.57 -5.50 6.97
CA LEU A 60 0.35 -6.40 5.83
C LEU A 60 0.29 -7.89 6.20
N PHE A 61 0.62 -8.26 7.43
CA PHE A 61 0.41 -9.61 7.93
C PHE A 61 -1.07 -10.03 7.88
N GLY A 62 -1.32 -11.34 7.82
CA GLY A 62 -2.66 -11.90 7.73
C GLY A 62 -3.24 -11.73 6.32
N ALA A 63 -4.37 -11.05 6.18
CA ALA A 63 -5.11 -11.06 4.92
C ALA A 63 -4.38 -10.45 3.71
N ALA A 64 -3.48 -9.48 3.90
CA ALA A 64 -2.78 -8.89 2.76
C ALA A 64 -1.72 -9.85 2.19
N ASP A 65 -0.96 -10.51 3.07
CA ASP A 65 -0.01 -11.57 2.76
C ASP A 65 -0.70 -12.88 2.29
N VAL A 66 -1.56 -13.49 3.12
CA VAL A 66 -2.18 -14.80 2.85
C VAL A 66 -3.05 -14.82 1.58
N TYR A 67 -3.60 -13.66 1.19
CA TYR A 67 -4.36 -13.53 -0.06
C TYR A 67 -3.60 -12.87 -1.20
N SER A 68 -2.28 -12.69 -1.03
CA SER A 68 -1.39 -12.02 -1.98
C SER A 68 -1.94 -10.67 -2.44
N ILE A 69 -2.71 -9.97 -1.61
CA ILE A 69 -3.36 -8.71 -1.96
C ILE A 69 -2.30 -7.61 -2.07
N ASP A 70 -1.27 -7.65 -1.23
CA ASP A 70 -0.14 -6.72 -1.31
C ASP A 70 0.54 -6.77 -2.69
N PRO A 71 1.18 -7.87 -3.10
CA PRO A 71 1.76 -7.94 -4.44
C PRO A 71 0.69 -7.72 -5.54
N HIS A 72 -0.57 -8.11 -5.35
CA HIS A 72 -1.59 -8.01 -6.42
C HIS A 72 -2.03 -6.58 -6.68
N THR A 73 -2.05 -5.77 -5.62
CA THR A 73 -2.55 -4.39 -5.68
C THR A 73 -1.43 -3.36 -5.70
N ASP A 74 -0.20 -3.75 -5.39
CA ASP A 74 0.89 -2.78 -5.26
C ASP A 74 2.27 -3.19 -5.78
N THR A 75 2.32 -4.08 -6.77
CA THR A 75 3.61 -4.39 -7.41
C THR A 75 4.24 -3.18 -8.08
N TRP A 76 5.48 -2.91 -7.73
CA TRP A 76 6.39 -1.99 -8.42
C TRP A 76 7.70 -2.71 -8.76
N PRO A 77 8.25 -2.59 -10.00
CA PRO A 77 7.88 -1.65 -11.07
C PRO A 77 6.74 -2.11 -11.98
N VAL A 78 6.10 -1.14 -12.64
CA VAL A 78 5.12 -1.44 -13.70
C VAL A 78 5.79 -2.14 -14.89
N ALA A 79 5.27 -3.30 -15.25
CA ALA A 79 5.65 -4.05 -16.46
C ALA A 79 5.05 -3.39 -17.72
N ALA A 80 5.57 -2.20 -18.08
CA ALA A 80 4.99 -1.35 -19.11
C ALA A 80 4.92 -1.98 -20.50
N ASN A 81 5.87 -2.88 -20.83
CA ASN A 81 5.84 -3.64 -22.08
C ASN A 81 4.70 -4.66 -22.07
N ASP A 82 4.55 -5.42 -20.99
CA ASP A 82 3.50 -6.43 -20.85
C ASP A 82 2.11 -5.77 -20.84
N LEU A 83 1.97 -4.63 -20.17
CA LEU A 83 0.74 -3.83 -20.25
C LEU A 83 0.44 -3.42 -21.70
N ALA A 84 1.45 -2.98 -22.44
CA ALA A 84 1.27 -2.62 -23.84
C ALA A 84 0.88 -3.83 -24.70
N ASP A 85 1.38 -5.02 -24.40
CA ASP A 85 1.01 -6.26 -25.09
C ASP A 85 -0.44 -6.67 -24.77
N VAL A 86 -0.86 -6.59 -23.50
CA VAL A 86 -2.24 -6.86 -23.08
C VAL A 86 -3.23 -5.92 -23.77
N LEU A 87 -2.91 -4.63 -23.89
CA LEU A 87 -3.76 -3.68 -24.60
C LEU A 87 -3.94 -4.06 -26.08
N ARG A 88 -3.02 -4.83 -26.68
CA ARG A 88 -3.13 -5.29 -28.09
C ARG A 88 -3.80 -6.66 -28.23
N ASP A 89 -3.94 -7.40 -27.14
CA ASP A 89 -4.55 -8.73 -27.13
C ASP A 89 -6.09 -8.63 -27.08
N ALA A 90 -6.74 -8.85 -28.22
CA ALA A 90 -8.20 -8.83 -28.33
C ALA A 90 -8.89 -9.89 -27.44
N GLN A 91 -8.25 -11.03 -27.17
CA GLN A 91 -8.80 -12.06 -26.30
C GLN A 91 -8.71 -11.64 -24.83
N ALA A 92 -7.59 -11.08 -24.40
CA ALA A 92 -7.44 -10.53 -23.05
C ALA A 92 -8.43 -9.37 -22.82
N MET A 93 -8.47 -8.39 -23.73
CA MET A 93 -9.32 -7.20 -23.61
C MET A 93 -10.82 -7.53 -23.64
N SER A 94 -11.26 -8.55 -24.38
CA SER A 94 -12.67 -8.97 -24.40
C SER A 94 -13.13 -9.74 -23.15
N ASN A 95 -12.20 -10.20 -22.32
CA ASN A 95 -12.46 -10.95 -21.08
C ASN A 95 -11.71 -10.36 -19.87
N LEU A 96 -11.53 -9.04 -19.87
CA LEU A 96 -10.57 -8.35 -19.00
C LEU A 96 -10.84 -8.57 -17.51
N ASP A 97 -12.12 -8.56 -17.10
CA ASP A 97 -12.57 -8.84 -15.72
C ASP A 97 -12.12 -10.21 -15.19
N ASN A 98 -11.89 -11.21 -16.04
CA ASN A 98 -11.35 -12.50 -15.62
C ASN A 98 -9.84 -12.60 -15.83
N PHE A 99 -9.33 -11.93 -16.86
CA PHE A 99 -7.89 -11.89 -17.14
C PHE A 99 -7.10 -11.29 -15.97
N ILE A 100 -7.55 -10.14 -15.43
CA ILE A 100 -6.83 -9.43 -14.36
C ILE A 100 -6.67 -10.24 -13.07
N LYS A 101 -7.63 -11.12 -12.73
CA LYS A 101 -7.61 -11.95 -11.52
C LYS A 101 -6.46 -12.96 -11.49
N THR A 102 -5.89 -13.20 -12.66
CA THR A 102 -4.80 -14.14 -12.89
C THR A 102 -3.69 -13.49 -13.71
N ALA A 103 -3.63 -12.17 -13.85
CA ALA A 103 -2.52 -11.56 -14.58
C ALA A 103 -1.27 -11.52 -13.69
N ASN A 104 -0.10 -11.32 -14.29
CA ASN A 104 1.07 -10.90 -13.52
C ASN A 104 0.75 -9.52 -12.90
N SER A 105 1.09 -9.33 -11.64
CA SER A 105 0.69 -8.13 -10.90
C SER A 105 1.41 -6.85 -11.32
N GLY A 106 2.53 -6.94 -12.04
CA GLY A 106 3.24 -5.78 -12.58
C GLY A 106 2.42 -4.93 -13.56
N ILE A 107 1.25 -5.41 -14.00
CA ILE A 107 0.29 -4.64 -14.81
C ILE A 107 -1.01 -4.32 -14.06
N LEU A 108 -1.08 -4.50 -12.75
CA LEU A 108 -2.32 -4.34 -11.97
C LEU A 108 -2.17 -3.20 -10.95
N GLY A 109 -3.15 -3.12 -10.04
CA GLY A 109 -3.00 -2.34 -8.82
C GLY A 109 -2.88 -0.83 -8.99
N TYR A 110 -2.37 -0.18 -7.94
CA TYR A 110 -2.21 1.26 -7.89
C TYR A 110 -1.31 1.78 -8.99
N HIS A 111 -0.18 1.14 -9.26
CA HIS A 111 0.80 1.62 -10.24
C HIS A 111 0.37 1.38 -11.69
N GLY A 112 -0.37 0.31 -11.98
CA GLY A 112 -1.02 0.13 -13.28
C GLY A 112 -2.02 1.25 -13.59
N LEU A 113 -2.86 1.61 -12.60
CA LEU A 113 -3.75 2.77 -12.69
C LEU A 113 -2.96 4.07 -12.82
N GLU A 114 -1.93 4.27 -12.01
CA GLU A 114 -1.09 5.46 -12.01
C GLU A 114 -0.42 5.69 -13.38
N TYR A 115 0.11 4.63 -13.98
CA TYR A 115 0.73 4.63 -15.30
C TYR A 115 -0.23 5.08 -16.40
N VAL A 116 -1.52 4.80 -16.27
CA VAL A 116 -2.50 5.28 -17.25
C VAL A 116 -3.02 6.67 -16.90
N LEU A 117 -3.10 7.05 -15.62
CA LEU A 117 -3.75 8.29 -15.18
C LEU A 117 -2.84 9.52 -15.15
N PHE A 118 -1.53 9.38 -14.89
CA PHE A 118 -0.66 10.53 -14.57
C PHE A 118 0.56 10.66 -15.48
N ARG A 119 1.03 11.88 -15.70
CA ARG A 119 2.38 12.18 -16.23
C ARG A 119 2.95 13.39 -15.49
N GLU A 120 4.20 13.29 -15.06
CA GLU A 120 4.94 14.39 -14.41
C GLU A 120 4.17 15.05 -13.24
N GLY A 121 3.48 14.23 -12.44
CA GLY A 121 2.70 14.68 -11.28
C GLY A 121 1.34 15.30 -11.60
N GLN A 122 0.92 15.31 -12.87
CA GLN A 122 -0.37 15.85 -13.31
C GLN A 122 -1.26 14.76 -13.91
N PRO A 123 -2.59 14.88 -13.79
CA PRO A 123 -3.51 14.09 -14.60
C PRO A 123 -3.14 14.18 -16.08
N ARG A 124 -3.15 13.04 -16.77
CA ARG A 124 -3.09 13.02 -18.24
C ARG A 124 -4.29 13.75 -18.82
N LYS A 125 -4.15 14.22 -20.06
CA LYS A 125 -5.29 14.80 -20.78
C LYS A 125 -6.17 13.70 -21.33
N ILE A 126 -7.48 13.91 -21.33
CA ILE A 126 -8.46 12.95 -21.87
C ILE A 126 -8.18 12.62 -23.35
N GLU A 127 -7.66 13.59 -24.11
CA GLU A 127 -7.24 13.41 -25.52
C GLU A 127 -6.07 12.43 -25.71
N GLN A 128 -5.43 12.01 -24.62
CA GLN A 128 -4.32 11.06 -24.61
C GLN A 128 -4.73 9.68 -24.11
N ILE A 129 -5.98 9.48 -23.66
CA ILE A 129 -6.46 8.20 -23.14
C ILE A 129 -7.20 7.47 -24.25
N THR A 130 -6.78 6.25 -24.56
CA THR A 130 -7.46 5.38 -25.54
C THR A 130 -8.66 4.66 -24.91
N ASN A 131 -9.56 4.14 -25.74
CA ASN A 131 -10.65 3.28 -25.27
C ASN A 131 -10.13 2.02 -24.57
N LEU A 132 -9.04 1.43 -25.06
CA LEU A 132 -8.41 0.25 -24.47
C LEU A 132 -7.81 0.56 -23.10
N GLU A 133 -7.08 1.67 -22.97
CA GLU A 133 -6.56 2.13 -21.67
C GLU A 133 -7.70 2.39 -20.67
N TYR A 134 -8.80 3.00 -21.13
CA TYR A 134 -9.97 3.24 -20.27
C TYR A 134 -10.60 1.92 -19.80
N ASP A 135 -10.80 0.96 -20.70
CA ASP A 135 -11.44 -0.32 -20.35
C ASP A 135 -10.54 -1.08 -19.35
N TYR A 136 -9.22 -1.03 -19.54
CA TYR A 136 -8.23 -1.52 -18.59
C TYR A 136 -8.31 -0.89 -17.20
N ILE A 137 -8.27 0.44 -17.08
CA ILE A 137 -8.34 1.08 -15.74
C ILE A 137 -9.68 0.85 -15.05
N CYS A 138 -10.77 0.64 -15.80
CA CYS A 138 -12.05 0.26 -15.21
C CYS A 138 -11.99 -1.12 -14.56
N ALA A 139 -11.40 -2.09 -15.27
CA ALA A 139 -11.26 -3.46 -14.80
C ALA A 139 -10.31 -3.53 -13.58
N VAL A 140 -9.13 -2.91 -13.68
CA VAL A 140 -8.15 -2.87 -12.58
C VAL A 140 -8.70 -2.14 -11.34
N ALA A 141 -9.40 -1.01 -11.51
CA ALA A 141 -9.97 -0.30 -10.35
C ALA A 141 -11.11 -1.07 -9.67
N LYS A 142 -11.90 -1.83 -10.44
CA LYS A 142 -12.92 -2.72 -9.89
C LYS A 142 -12.29 -3.83 -9.06
N ASP A 143 -11.24 -4.43 -9.58
CA ASP A 143 -10.48 -5.49 -8.95
C ASP A 143 -9.78 -5.04 -7.68
N LEU A 144 -9.10 -3.87 -7.72
CA LEU A 144 -8.54 -3.20 -6.54
C LEU A 144 -9.60 -2.96 -5.45
N TYR A 145 -10.80 -2.54 -5.85
CA TYR A 145 -11.92 -2.43 -4.91
C TYR A 145 -12.32 -3.78 -4.29
N GLN A 146 -12.32 -4.87 -5.06
CA GLN A 146 -12.63 -6.20 -4.55
C GLN A 146 -11.55 -6.73 -3.60
N ALA A 147 -10.27 -6.48 -3.90
CA ALA A 147 -9.14 -6.80 -3.03
C ALA A 147 -9.24 -6.04 -1.69
N THR A 148 -9.43 -4.72 -1.73
CA THR A 148 -9.57 -3.90 -0.51
C THR A 148 -10.82 -4.24 0.31
N ALA A 149 -11.94 -4.59 -0.34
CA ALA A 149 -13.13 -5.14 0.32
C ALA A 149 -12.86 -6.48 1.03
N THR A 150 -11.94 -7.29 0.49
CA THR A 150 -11.50 -8.56 1.08
C THR A 150 -10.72 -8.31 2.37
N LEU A 151 -9.82 -7.32 2.39
CA LEU A 151 -9.12 -6.88 3.60
C LEU A 151 -10.09 -6.46 4.70
N GLU A 152 -11.08 -5.61 4.38
CA GLU A 152 -12.10 -5.18 5.36
C GLU A 152 -12.84 -6.39 5.94
N ALA A 153 -13.32 -7.30 5.09
CA ALA A 153 -14.11 -8.45 5.53
C ALA A 153 -13.29 -9.43 6.39
N ALA A 154 -12.03 -9.67 6.02
CA ALA A 154 -11.15 -10.63 6.70
C ALA A 154 -10.72 -10.13 8.09
N TRP A 155 -10.71 -8.81 8.30
CA TRP A 155 -10.41 -8.19 9.60
C TRP A 155 -11.65 -7.76 10.41
N ASP A 156 -12.85 -7.80 9.83
CA ASP A 156 -14.09 -7.62 10.57
C ASP A 156 -14.41 -8.85 11.43
N SER A 157 -13.92 -8.84 12.67
CA SER A 157 -14.17 -9.89 13.66
C SER A 157 -15.65 -10.20 13.93
N LYS A 158 -16.58 -9.33 13.53
CA LYS A 158 -18.03 -9.51 13.70
C LYS A 158 -18.74 -9.91 12.41
N GLU A 159 -18.06 -9.90 11.27
CA GLU A 159 -18.64 -10.13 9.95
C GLU A 159 -19.90 -9.26 9.73
N SER A 160 -19.79 -7.98 10.11
CA SER A 160 -20.92 -7.07 10.19
C SER A 160 -21.41 -6.59 8.82
N ASN A 161 -20.57 -6.71 7.78
CA ASN A 161 -20.89 -6.33 6.41
C ASN A 161 -21.02 -7.55 5.49
N ALA A 162 -22.25 -8.02 5.29
CA ALA A 162 -22.55 -9.21 4.49
C ALA A 162 -22.16 -9.07 3.01
N GLU A 163 -22.18 -7.86 2.45
CA GLU A 163 -21.81 -7.62 1.06
C GLU A 163 -20.28 -7.72 0.89
N ARG A 164 -19.51 -7.12 1.81
CA ARG A 164 -18.04 -7.27 1.85
C ARG A 164 -17.63 -8.72 2.02
N LEU A 165 -18.29 -9.46 2.91
CA LEU A 165 -18.02 -10.87 3.11
C LEU A 165 -18.30 -11.72 1.86
N LYS A 166 -19.34 -11.38 1.08
CA LYS A 166 -19.62 -12.04 -0.18
C LYS A 166 -18.52 -11.77 -1.21
N ILE A 167 -18.12 -10.50 -1.36
CA ILE A 167 -17.01 -10.11 -2.25
C ILE A 167 -15.74 -10.85 -1.86
N ALA A 168 -15.39 -10.89 -0.59
CA ALA A 168 -14.20 -11.56 -0.08
C ALA A 168 -14.17 -13.05 -0.41
N LYS A 169 -15.29 -13.75 -0.21
CA LYS A 169 -15.42 -15.17 -0.54
C LYS A 169 -15.32 -15.44 -2.04
N GLU A 170 -15.83 -14.53 -2.87
CA GLU A 170 -15.69 -14.61 -4.32
C GLU A 170 -14.26 -14.32 -4.77
N TYR A 171 -13.60 -13.32 -4.14
CA TYR A 171 -12.21 -12.96 -4.42
C TYR A 171 -11.28 -14.17 -4.20
N VAL A 172 -11.28 -14.75 -2.99
CA VAL A 172 -10.42 -15.90 -2.67
C VAL A 172 -10.76 -17.16 -3.47
N ALA A 173 -11.97 -17.26 -4.02
CA ALA A 173 -12.37 -18.39 -4.86
C ALA A 173 -12.02 -18.23 -6.35
N THR A 174 -11.63 -17.04 -6.78
CA THR A 174 -11.45 -16.72 -8.21
C THR A 174 -10.10 -16.13 -8.57
N HIS A 175 -9.32 -15.65 -7.59
CA HIS A 175 -7.96 -15.16 -7.79
C HIS A 175 -6.93 -16.26 -7.53
N LEU A 176 -5.75 -16.08 -8.10
CA LEU A 176 -4.60 -16.93 -7.85
C LEU A 176 -3.68 -16.28 -6.80
N ALA A 177 -3.02 -17.12 -6.01
CA ALA A 177 -1.88 -16.71 -5.22
C ALA A 177 -0.77 -16.23 -6.15
N ILE A 178 -0.10 -15.16 -5.75
CA ILE A 178 1.05 -14.61 -6.45
C ILE A 178 2.20 -14.36 -5.47
N ASP A 179 3.43 -14.49 -5.95
CA ASP A 179 4.64 -14.15 -5.22
C ASP A 179 4.96 -12.64 -5.27
N ASP A 180 5.97 -12.22 -4.51
CA ASP A 180 6.44 -10.83 -4.43
C ASP A 180 7.02 -10.31 -5.75
N ASP A 181 7.42 -11.21 -6.66
CA ASP A 181 7.85 -10.88 -8.03
C ASP A 181 6.65 -10.76 -9.00
N GLY A 182 5.43 -11.01 -8.52
CA GLY A 182 4.18 -10.90 -9.25
C GLY A 182 3.80 -12.13 -10.08
N ASN A 183 4.46 -13.26 -9.89
CA ASN A 183 4.21 -14.51 -10.59
C ASN A 183 3.16 -15.36 -9.89
N GLN A 184 2.37 -16.11 -10.66
CA GLN A 184 1.37 -17.02 -10.11
C GLN A 184 2.00 -18.23 -9.41
N GLU A 185 1.54 -18.52 -8.20
CA GLU A 185 1.96 -19.69 -7.44
C GLU A 185 0.88 -20.79 -7.36
N GLY A 186 -0.40 -20.41 -7.40
CA GLY A 186 -1.47 -21.40 -7.26
C GLY A 186 -2.81 -20.81 -6.86
N GLN A 187 -3.63 -21.60 -6.19
CA GLN A 187 -4.93 -21.16 -5.68
C GLN A 187 -4.76 -20.47 -4.33
N LEU A 188 -5.54 -19.42 -4.08
CA LEU A 188 -5.63 -18.80 -2.77
C LEU A 188 -6.22 -19.77 -1.74
N GLU A 189 -5.86 -19.54 -0.47
CA GLU A 189 -6.47 -20.24 0.65
C GLU A 189 -7.96 -19.88 0.81
N ALA A 190 -8.69 -20.74 1.52
CA ALA A 190 -10.07 -20.45 1.88
C ALA A 190 -10.17 -19.19 2.76
N PHE A 191 -11.29 -18.48 2.68
CA PHE A 191 -11.54 -17.29 3.50
C PHE A 191 -11.39 -17.57 5.00
N GLN A 192 -10.66 -16.71 5.69
CA GLN A 192 -10.32 -16.74 7.11
C GLN A 192 -10.68 -15.39 7.76
N ASN A 193 -10.92 -15.40 9.06
CA ASN A 193 -11.21 -14.18 9.82
C ASN A 193 -10.02 -13.85 10.75
N PHE A 194 -9.04 -13.13 10.20
CA PHE A 194 -7.82 -12.71 10.88
C PHE A 194 -8.11 -11.79 12.06
N GLY A 195 -9.10 -10.89 11.93
CA GLY A 195 -9.49 -10.00 13.03
C GLY A 195 -9.99 -10.78 14.27
N LYS A 196 -10.69 -11.89 14.06
CA LYS A 196 -11.13 -12.78 15.15
C LYS A 196 -9.96 -13.57 15.74
N ALA A 197 -9.04 -14.06 14.91
CA ALA A 197 -7.85 -14.79 15.34
C ALA A 197 -6.92 -13.89 16.17
N PHE A 198 -6.62 -12.67 15.69
CA PHE A 198 -5.75 -11.70 16.37
C PHE A 198 -6.30 -11.27 17.74
N LYS A 199 -7.63 -11.15 17.88
CA LYS A 199 -8.30 -10.86 19.17
C LYS A 199 -8.33 -12.05 20.13
N ASN A 200 -8.24 -13.27 19.61
CA ASN A 200 -8.36 -14.50 20.39
C ASN A 200 -7.18 -15.45 20.07
N PRO A 201 -5.94 -15.03 20.37
CA PRO A 201 -4.76 -15.82 20.10
C PRO A 201 -4.76 -17.11 20.93
N GLY A 202 -4.06 -18.13 20.42
CA GLY A 202 -4.01 -19.49 20.98
C GLY A 202 -4.21 -20.61 19.96
N THR A 203 -4.62 -20.27 18.73
CA THR A 203 -4.69 -21.17 17.57
C THR A 203 -4.35 -20.39 16.30
N GLY A 204 -3.65 -21.00 15.35
CA GLY A 204 -3.23 -20.30 14.12
C GLY A 204 -1.91 -19.53 14.32
N ASP A 205 -1.80 -18.36 13.69
CA ASP A 205 -0.53 -17.62 13.53
C ASP A 205 -0.02 -16.97 14.83
N TRP A 206 -0.90 -16.70 15.81
CA TRP A 206 -0.53 -16.11 17.10
C TRP A 206 -0.88 -17.03 18.26
N ALA A 207 0.10 -17.45 19.06
CA ALA A 207 -0.11 -18.36 20.18
C ALA A 207 -0.48 -17.63 21.48
N THR A 208 -0.05 -16.38 21.66
CA THR A 208 -0.36 -15.56 22.85
C THR A 208 -0.80 -14.14 22.50
N ALA A 209 -1.38 -13.43 23.49
CA ALA A 209 -1.74 -12.03 23.29
C ALA A 209 -0.50 -11.14 23.20
N LEU A 210 0.55 -11.46 23.96
CA LEU A 210 1.84 -10.79 23.86
C LEU A 210 2.46 -10.94 22.46
N GLU A 211 2.48 -12.16 21.90
CA GLU A 211 3.00 -12.39 20.54
C GLU A 211 2.22 -11.58 19.49
N ALA A 212 0.89 -11.59 19.53
CA ALA A 212 0.08 -10.74 18.64
C ALA A 212 0.37 -9.24 18.86
N THR A 213 0.64 -8.79 20.10
CA THR A 213 1.04 -7.39 20.34
C THR A 213 2.44 -7.09 19.80
N LEU A 214 3.38 -8.02 19.85
CA LEU A 214 4.73 -7.87 19.27
C LEU A 214 4.68 -7.83 17.74
N GLU A 215 3.74 -8.53 17.11
CA GLU A 215 3.49 -8.47 15.67
C GLU A 215 3.20 -7.03 15.19
N ILE A 216 2.50 -6.23 16.01
CA ILE A 216 2.27 -4.81 15.72
C ILE A 216 3.59 -4.04 15.60
N ILE A 217 4.57 -4.37 16.46
CA ILE A 217 5.90 -3.75 16.38
C ILE A 217 6.64 -4.27 15.15
N SER A 218 6.60 -5.59 14.91
CA SER A 218 7.26 -6.21 13.75
C SER A 218 6.78 -5.58 12.44
N GLY A 219 5.48 -5.52 12.20
CA GLY A 219 4.93 -4.90 11.00
C GLY A 219 5.31 -3.42 10.85
N CYS A 220 5.48 -2.67 11.95
CA CYS A 220 6.05 -1.33 11.87
C CYS A 220 7.52 -1.35 11.44
N GLN A 221 8.33 -2.24 12.01
CA GLN A 221 9.75 -2.36 11.67
C GLN A 221 9.95 -2.77 10.21
N ASP A 222 9.13 -3.70 9.71
CA ASP A 222 9.18 -4.17 8.33
C ASP A 222 9.01 -3.00 7.35
N ILE A 223 7.94 -2.21 7.49
CA ILE A 223 7.72 -1.05 6.60
C ILE A 223 8.72 0.08 6.82
N ILE A 224 9.21 0.30 8.06
CA ILE A 224 10.26 1.29 8.32
C ILE A 224 11.55 0.91 7.57
N GLY A 225 11.94 -0.37 7.65
CA GLY A 225 13.08 -0.93 6.94
C GLY A 225 12.89 -0.82 5.44
N GLU A 226 11.74 -1.22 4.91
CA GLU A 226 11.43 -1.13 3.48
C GLU A 226 11.48 0.30 2.95
N VAL A 227 10.87 1.27 3.64
CA VAL A 227 10.93 2.68 3.25
C VAL A 227 12.38 3.18 3.25
N GLY A 228 13.15 2.83 4.28
CA GLY A 228 14.54 3.29 4.45
C GLY A 228 15.51 2.67 3.44
N ASP A 229 15.48 1.34 3.32
CA ASP A 229 16.47 0.55 2.60
C ASP A 229 16.07 0.37 1.13
N SER A 230 14.79 0.13 0.86
CA SER A 230 14.28 -0.13 -0.49
C SER A 230 13.77 1.14 -1.16
N LYS A 231 12.63 1.68 -0.68
CA LYS A 231 11.89 2.74 -1.40
C LYS A 231 12.67 4.06 -1.53
N ILE A 232 13.40 4.46 -0.49
CA ILE A 232 14.32 5.62 -0.52
C ILE A 232 15.76 5.18 -0.80
N GLY A 233 16.20 4.09 -0.17
CA GLY A 233 17.60 3.66 -0.13
C GLY A 233 18.14 3.23 -1.49
N LEU A 234 17.44 2.37 -2.24
CA LEU A 234 17.91 1.89 -3.54
C LEU A 234 18.13 3.04 -4.53
N PRO A 235 17.20 4.01 -4.71
CA PRO A 235 17.45 5.15 -5.59
C PRO A 235 18.54 6.09 -5.08
N TYR A 236 18.55 6.39 -3.79
CA TYR A 236 19.49 7.35 -3.19
C TYR A 236 20.94 6.86 -3.28
N THR A 237 21.19 5.59 -2.98
CA THR A 237 22.52 4.98 -3.03
C THR A 237 22.99 4.75 -4.47
N GLY A 238 22.04 4.61 -5.40
CA GLY A 238 22.28 4.26 -6.80
C GLY A 238 22.46 2.76 -7.03
N GLU A 239 22.08 1.92 -6.05
CA GLU A 239 21.97 0.47 -6.23
C GLU A 239 20.91 0.13 -7.29
N ASP A 240 19.74 0.77 -7.18
CA ASP A 240 18.76 0.85 -8.27
C ASP A 240 18.14 2.26 -8.34
N ALA A 241 18.70 3.10 -9.22
CA ALA A 241 18.20 4.45 -9.46
C ALA A 241 16.83 4.51 -10.16
N THR A 242 16.29 3.37 -10.60
CA THR A 242 15.01 3.26 -11.30
C THR A 242 13.86 2.77 -10.41
N TYR A 243 14.18 2.27 -9.21
CA TYR A 243 13.21 1.84 -8.20
C TYR A 243 12.53 3.03 -7.50
N ILE A 244 11.84 3.86 -8.29
CA ILE A 244 11.14 5.06 -7.80
C ILE A 244 9.65 4.79 -7.87
N GLU A 245 9.09 4.32 -6.76
CA GLU A 245 7.66 4.06 -6.61
C GLU A 245 6.84 5.35 -6.69
N SER A 246 5.64 5.26 -7.27
CA SER A 246 4.76 6.41 -7.60
C SER A 246 5.42 7.56 -8.41
N PRO A 247 6.18 7.28 -9.48
CA PRO A 247 6.93 8.31 -10.18
C PRO A 247 6.07 9.13 -11.14
N TYR A 248 4.93 8.60 -11.60
CA TYR A 248 4.10 9.25 -12.61
C TYR A 248 3.23 10.34 -11.99
N ALA A 249 2.71 10.09 -10.79
CA ALA A 249 1.92 11.00 -9.97
C ALA A 249 2.76 11.91 -9.06
N TYR A 250 4.09 11.72 -9.05
CA TYR A 250 5.04 12.35 -8.13
C TYR A 250 4.58 12.21 -6.67
N ASN A 251 4.19 10.99 -6.27
CA ASN A 251 3.56 10.72 -4.98
C ASN A 251 4.51 10.16 -3.91
N SER A 252 5.72 9.70 -4.27
CA SER A 252 6.59 8.91 -3.39
C SER A 252 6.81 9.49 -1.97
N ILE A 253 7.03 10.81 -1.82
CA ILE A 253 7.24 11.41 -0.49
C ILE A 253 5.97 11.34 0.38
N ILE A 254 4.78 11.38 -0.24
CA ILE A 254 3.50 11.23 0.44
C ILE A 254 3.36 9.76 0.87
N ASP A 255 3.64 8.82 -0.02
CA ASP A 255 3.63 7.38 0.24
C ASP A 255 4.51 7.04 1.46
N PHE A 256 5.79 7.44 1.42
CA PHE A 256 6.73 7.23 2.53
C PHE A 256 6.25 7.86 3.85
N TYR A 257 5.57 9.01 3.78
CA TYR A 257 5.03 9.65 4.98
C TYR A 257 3.84 8.87 5.54
N ASP A 258 2.95 8.42 4.66
CA ASP A 258 1.74 7.69 5.02
C ASP A 258 2.08 6.28 5.54
N ASN A 259 3.14 5.63 5.06
CA ASN A 259 3.70 4.42 5.67
C ASN A 259 4.08 4.63 7.14
N ILE A 260 4.84 5.69 7.45
CA ILE A 260 5.25 5.96 8.84
C ILE A 260 4.07 6.46 9.69
N GLN A 261 3.08 7.10 9.07
CA GLN A 261 1.82 7.44 9.73
C GLN A 261 1.01 6.17 10.04
N SER A 262 1.09 5.11 9.22
CA SER A 262 0.56 3.77 9.54
C SER A 262 1.15 3.25 10.85
N CYS A 263 2.48 3.29 10.98
CA CYS A 263 3.16 2.88 12.23
C CYS A 263 2.65 3.69 13.42
N LYS A 264 2.46 5.01 13.25
CA LYS A 264 1.92 5.88 14.30
C LYS A 264 0.52 5.42 14.73
N ASN A 265 -0.37 5.18 13.77
CA ASN A 265 -1.74 4.75 14.01
C ASN A 265 -1.76 3.40 14.76
N ALA A 266 -0.93 2.46 14.31
CA ALA A 266 -0.77 1.14 14.92
C ALA A 266 -0.34 1.22 16.39
N LEU A 267 0.74 1.96 16.65
CA LEU A 267 1.33 2.12 17.98
C LEU A 267 0.45 2.95 18.94
N TYR A 268 -0.32 3.91 18.41
CA TYR A 268 -1.21 4.81 19.18
C TYR A 268 -2.64 4.29 19.29
N GLY A 269 -2.96 3.18 18.60
CA GLY A 269 -4.19 2.44 18.74
C GLY A 269 -5.42 3.10 18.10
N GLN A 270 -5.25 4.00 17.14
CA GLN A 270 -6.35 4.70 16.46
C GLN A 270 -5.91 5.13 15.04
N MET A 271 -6.79 4.99 14.04
CA MET A 271 -6.60 5.60 12.72
C MET A 271 -6.53 7.14 12.85
N ASP A 272 -5.63 7.78 12.10
CA ASP A 272 -5.35 9.22 12.17
C ASP A 272 -4.93 9.70 13.58
N ALA A 273 -4.20 8.86 14.32
CA ALA A 273 -3.81 9.16 15.68
C ALA A 273 -2.82 10.33 15.75
N THR A 274 -3.14 11.30 16.62
CA THR A 274 -2.22 12.39 17.01
C THR A 274 -1.59 12.17 18.37
N ALA A 275 -2.17 11.29 19.20
CA ALA A 275 -1.67 10.90 20.51
C ALA A 275 -2.07 9.45 20.86
N PRO A 276 -1.32 8.76 21.72
CA PRO A 276 -1.68 7.42 22.19
C PRO A 276 -3.00 7.44 22.99
N ASN A 277 -3.94 6.56 22.66
CA ASN A 277 -5.13 6.36 23.50
C ASN A 277 -4.84 5.38 24.65
N GLU A 278 -5.73 5.31 25.66
CA GLU A 278 -5.53 4.51 26.88
C GLU A 278 -5.42 2.98 26.65
N LYS A 279 -5.81 2.50 25.47
CA LYS A 279 -5.76 1.09 25.08
C LYS A 279 -4.68 0.80 24.03
N SER A 280 -3.77 1.73 23.82
CA SER A 280 -2.70 1.59 22.84
C SER A 280 -1.44 0.96 23.43
N LEU A 281 -0.61 0.41 22.57
CA LEU A 281 0.69 -0.16 22.93
C LEU A 281 1.59 0.87 23.61
N ILE A 282 1.72 2.06 23.01
CA ILE A 282 2.55 3.13 23.56
C ILE A 282 2.02 3.61 24.92
N TYR A 283 0.71 3.71 25.09
CA TYR A 283 0.15 4.08 26.39
C TYR A 283 0.45 3.03 27.45
N PHE A 284 0.29 1.75 27.13
CA PHE A 284 0.64 0.68 28.05
C PHE A 284 2.12 0.72 28.44
N CYS A 285 3.04 0.78 27.48
CA CYS A 285 4.48 0.79 27.74
C CYS A 285 4.90 1.98 28.61
N LYS A 286 4.28 3.16 28.45
CA LYS A 286 4.51 4.34 29.31
C LYS A 286 4.00 4.17 30.74
N ASN A 287 2.95 3.37 30.95
CA ASN A 287 2.21 3.31 32.21
C ASN A 287 2.30 1.95 32.92
N ALA A 288 3.07 0.99 32.39
CA ALA A 288 3.22 -0.36 32.95
C ALA A 288 4.00 -0.42 34.29
N GLY A 289 4.49 0.72 34.80
CA GLY A 289 5.30 0.77 36.03
C GLY A 289 6.75 0.31 35.86
N ASN A 290 7.18 -0.02 34.63
CA ASN A 290 8.57 -0.30 34.29
C ASN A 290 9.24 0.97 33.73
N ALA A 291 10.25 1.48 34.43
CA ALA A 291 10.95 2.72 34.06
C ALA A 291 11.71 2.62 32.73
N THR A 292 12.30 1.45 32.43
CA THR A 292 12.99 1.20 31.15
C THR A 292 12.01 1.21 30.00
N LEU A 293 10.91 0.46 30.13
CA LEU A 293 9.87 0.38 29.10
C LEU A 293 9.21 1.75 28.85
N ALA A 294 8.99 2.53 29.91
CA ALA A 294 8.47 3.89 29.79
C ALA A 294 9.45 4.84 29.07
N ALA A 295 10.76 4.72 29.35
CA ALA A 295 11.78 5.51 28.66
C ALA A 295 11.87 5.13 27.17
N GLN A 296 11.85 3.84 26.86
CA GLN A 296 11.85 3.33 25.48
C GLN A 296 10.61 3.78 24.70
N ALA A 297 9.42 3.69 25.29
CA ALA A 297 8.19 4.16 24.65
C ALA A 297 8.21 5.67 24.38
N ASN A 298 8.80 6.48 25.27
CA ASN A 298 8.99 7.91 25.00
C ASN A 298 10.02 8.15 23.89
N ASN A 299 11.07 7.33 23.80
CA ASN A 299 12.04 7.41 22.72
C ASN A 299 11.40 7.07 21.37
N VAL A 300 10.61 5.99 21.28
CA VAL A 300 9.86 5.62 20.07
C VAL A 300 8.98 6.78 19.59
N VAL A 301 8.23 7.42 20.49
CA VAL A 301 7.41 8.60 20.15
C VAL A 301 8.25 9.72 19.55
N ALA A 302 9.40 10.04 20.16
CA ALA A 302 10.28 11.10 19.67
C ALA A 302 10.90 10.76 18.30
N LYS A 303 11.30 9.51 18.08
CA LYS A 303 11.88 9.05 16.81
C LYS A 303 10.85 8.98 15.69
N LEU A 304 9.61 8.60 16.01
CA LEU A 304 8.52 8.57 15.06
C LEU A 304 8.17 9.97 14.56
N ASP A 305 8.05 10.94 15.47
CA ASP A 305 7.84 12.35 15.09
C ASP A 305 9.03 12.91 14.29
N ALA A 306 10.27 12.48 14.61
CA ALA A 306 11.46 12.88 13.86
C ALA A 306 11.46 12.32 12.44
N ALA A 307 11.19 11.02 12.25
CA ALA A 307 11.13 10.36 10.95
C ALA A 307 10.09 11.02 10.03
N LEU A 308 8.85 11.20 10.52
CA LEU A 308 7.79 11.91 9.79
C LEU A 308 8.22 13.32 9.39
N ALA A 309 8.88 14.06 10.28
CA ALA A 309 9.38 15.40 9.99
C ALA A 309 10.49 15.41 8.93
N LYS A 310 11.37 14.39 8.91
CA LYS A 310 12.45 14.28 7.92
C LYS A 310 11.94 13.88 6.54
N ILE A 311 11.04 12.91 6.45
CA ILE A 311 10.39 12.51 5.19
C ILE A 311 9.65 13.71 4.60
N LYS A 312 8.84 14.40 5.40
CA LYS A 312 8.11 15.60 4.95
C LYS A 312 9.03 16.73 4.47
N ALA A 313 10.25 16.82 4.98
CA ALA A 313 11.23 17.83 4.60
C ALA A 313 12.09 17.42 3.38
N MET A 314 11.87 16.22 2.83
CA MET A 314 12.57 15.78 1.62
C MET A 314 12.32 16.73 0.45
N LYS A 315 13.35 16.92 -0.37
CA LYS A 315 13.23 17.74 -1.56
C LYS A 315 12.32 17.07 -2.58
N ALA A 316 11.24 17.76 -2.94
CA ALA A 316 10.20 17.22 -3.80
C ALA A 316 10.31 17.70 -5.26
N PRO A 317 9.90 16.87 -6.25
CA PRO A 317 9.46 15.47 -6.07
C PRO A 317 10.67 14.52 -5.98
N PHE A 318 10.50 13.40 -5.26
CA PHE A 318 11.55 12.38 -5.11
C PHE A 318 12.07 11.88 -6.47
N ALA A 319 11.17 11.67 -7.44
CA ALA A 319 11.53 11.27 -8.81
C ALA A 319 12.58 12.18 -9.49
N LEU A 320 12.68 13.46 -9.10
CA LEU A 320 13.66 14.40 -9.66
C LEU A 320 14.85 14.68 -8.70
N TYR A 321 14.72 14.29 -7.43
CA TYR A 321 15.64 14.67 -6.36
C TYR A 321 16.05 13.50 -5.45
N TYR A 322 15.94 12.25 -5.92
CA TYR A 322 16.26 11.04 -5.16
C TYR A 322 17.70 11.00 -4.63
N SER A 323 18.63 11.76 -5.22
CA SER A 323 20.03 11.88 -4.77
C SER A 323 20.29 13.07 -3.84
N ASP A 324 19.26 13.84 -3.47
CA ASP A 324 19.42 14.98 -2.56
C ASP A 324 19.75 14.52 -1.13
N ALA A 325 20.54 15.31 -0.39
CA ALA A 325 20.98 14.98 0.96
C ALA A 325 19.82 14.85 1.97
N SER A 326 18.64 15.38 1.64
CA SER A 326 17.44 15.15 2.45
C SER A 326 17.05 13.67 2.54
N CYS A 327 17.34 12.87 1.51
CA CYS A 327 17.02 11.43 1.50
C CYS A 327 17.82 10.70 2.58
N LYS A 328 19.14 10.94 2.67
CA LYS A 328 19.98 10.40 3.75
C LYS A 328 19.48 10.77 5.14
N THR A 329 19.02 12.01 5.29
CA THR A 329 18.50 12.49 6.58
C THR A 329 17.21 11.76 6.96
N ALA A 330 16.36 11.39 5.99
CA ALA A 330 15.18 10.58 6.22
C ALA A 330 15.54 9.12 6.57
N ILE A 331 16.43 8.49 5.78
CA ILE A 331 16.95 7.12 6.02
C ILE A 331 17.54 7.02 7.44
N ASP A 332 18.37 7.97 7.86
CA ASP A 332 18.96 7.96 9.20
C ASP A 332 17.91 8.05 10.30
N ALA A 333 16.85 8.85 10.11
CA ALA A 333 15.78 8.97 11.08
C ALA A 333 14.89 7.71 11.15
N LEU A 334 14.73 7.01 10.03
CA LEU A 334 14.04 5.72 9.97
C LEU A 334 14.83 4.64 10.71
N GLY A 335 16.14 4.54 10.48
CA GLY A 335 17.01 3.61 11.22
C GLY A 335 16.99 3.88 12.74
N GLU A 336 17.02 5.15 13.16
CA GLU A 336 16.89 5.49 14.60
C GLU A 336 15.51 5.13 15.19
N LEU A 337 14.45 5.12 14.38
CA LEU A 337 13.12 4.70 14.80
C LEU A 337 13.04 3.17 14.90
N ASP A 338 13.59 2.45 13.93
CA ASP A 338 13.68 0.98 13.96
C ASP A 338 14.44 0.50 15.20
N ASP A 339 15.64 1.04 15.46
CA ASP A 339 16.42 0.75 16.67
C ASP A 339 15.62 0.98 17.96
N ALA A 340 14.83 2.06 18.01
CA ALA A 340 14.01 2.38 19.18
C ALA A 340 12.86 1.39 19.37
N LEU A 341 12.24 0.93 18.28
CA LEU A 341 11.20 -0.11 18.30
C LEU A 341 11.78 -1.44 18.74
N GLY A 342 12.92 -1.86 18.19
CA GLY A 342 13.60 -3.10 18.58
C GLY A 342 13.92 -3.16 20.07
N ALA A 343 14.44 -2.07 20.65
CA ALA A 343 14.72 -2.00 22.08
C ALA A 343 13.46 -2.11 22.95
N MET A 344 12.35 -1.49 22.51
CA MET A 344 11.06 -1.57 23.20
C MET A 344 10.46 -2.98 23.09
N ALA A 345 10.53 -3.59 21.90
CA ALA A 345 10.07 -4.95 21.63
C ALA A 345 10.81 -5.98 22.47
N GLU A 346 12.14 -5.90 22.54
CA GLU A 346 12.96 -6.80 23.37
C GLU A 346 12.54 -6.74 24.85
N THR A 347 12.34 -5.53 25.37
CA THR A 347 11.94 -5.33 26.77
C THR A 347 10.52 -5.82 27.04
N LEU A 348 9.60 -5.60 26.10
CA LEU A 348 8.22 -6.08 26.18
C LEU A 348 8.15 -7.61 26.08
N GLY A 349 8.93 -8.22 25.18
CA GLY A 349 9.01 -9.68 25.00
C GLY A 349 9.52 -10.41 26.25
N GLY A 350 10.33 -9.74 27.09
CA GLY A 350 10.76 -10.26 28.40
C GLY A 350 9.62 -10.55 29.39
N TYR A 351 8.38 -10.13 29.09
CA TYR A 351 7.18 -10.43 29.88
C TYR A 351 6.43 -11.70 29.45
N ALA A 352 6.97 -12.51 28.54
CA ALA A 352 6.34 -13.76 28.11
C ALA A 352 5.86 -14.63 29.30
N GLY A 353 4.60 -15.06 29.25
CA GLY A 353 3.96 -15.84 30.31
C GLY A 353 3.50 -15.03 31.53
N ASN A 354 3.73 -13.72 31.57
CA ASN A 354 3.16 -12.86 32.61
C ASN A 354 1.66 -12.63 32.36
N THR A 355 0.83 -13.25 33.19
CA THR A 355 -0.64 -13.22 33.04
C THR A 355 -1.26 -11.83 33.08
N THR A 356 -0.65 -10.86 33.76
CA THR A 356 -1.14 -9.47 33.78
C THR A 356 -0.85 -8.75 32.47
N VAL A 357 0.35 -8.97 31.91
CA VAL A 357 0.73 -8.41 30.61
C VAL A 357 -0.10 -9.04 29.49
N GLU A 358 -0.29 -10.36 29.50
CA GLU A 358 -1.15 -11.07 28.54
C GLU A 358 -2.57 -10.50 28.52
N ALA A 359 -3.16 -10.27 29.71
CA ALA A 359 -4.50 -9.69 29.81
C ALA A 359 -4.57 -8.27 29.24
N GLN A 360 -3.51 -7.46 29.43
CA GLN A 360 -3.43 -6.11 28.90
C GLN A 360 -3.16 -6.09 27.39
N CYS A 361 -2.30 -6.97 26.89
CA CYS A 361 -2.06 -7.19 25.46
C CYS A 361 -3.35 -7.57 24.74
N LYS A 362 -4.22 -8.39 25.36
CA LYS A 362 -5.53 -8.67 24.79
C LYS A 362 -6.38 -7.41 24.60
N VAL A 363 -6.40 -6.50 25.57
CA VAL A 363 -7.12 -5.21 25.45
C VAL A 363 -6.53 -4.34 24.33
N ILE A 364 -5.19 -4.35 24.20
CA ILE A 364 -4.49 -3.62 23.14
C ILE A 364 -4.85 -4.19 21.77
N ASN A 365 -4.80 -5.51 21.61
CA ASN A 365 -5.08 -6.20 20.35
C ASN A 365 -6.55 -6.01 19.92
N GLU A 366 -7.50 -6.08 20.87
CA GLU A 366 -8.90 -5.78 20.58
C GLU A 366 -9.09 -4.34 20.08
N ASN A 367 -8.45 -3.37 20.74
CA ASN A 367 -8.47 -1.98 20.32
C ASN A 367 -7.80 -1.76 18.95
N TYR A 368 -6.65 -2.38 18.73
CA TYR A 368 -5.88 -2.31 17.50
C TYR A 368 -6.70 -2.80 16.31
N VAL A 369 -7.31 -3.98 16.41
CA VAL A 369 -8.14 -4.53 15.33
C VAL A 369 -9.33 -3.61 15.03
N ASP A 370 -10.04 -3.11 16.04
CA ASP A 370 -11.26 -2.33 15.83
C ASP A 370 -11.00 -0.90 15.35
N ASN A 371 -9.99 -0.23 15.91
CA ASN A 371 -9.80 1.21 15.75
C ASN A 371 -8.62 1.58 14.84
N VAL A 372 -7.75 0.63 14.50
CA VAL A 372 -6.67 0.81 13.52
C VAL A 372 -7.00 0.00 12.27
N VAL A 373 -6.92 -1.33 12.35
CA VAL A 373 -6.94 -2.20 11.16
C VAL A 373 -8.29 -2.13 10.44
N LEU A 374 -9.38 -2.48 11.12
CA LEU A 374 -10.71 -2.47 10.51
C LEU A 374 -11.18 -1.07 10.10
N ALA A 375 -10.83 -0.05 10.89
CA ALA A 375 -11.16 1.34 10.56
C ALA A 375 -10.46 1.76 9.25
N THR A 376 -9.17 1.47 9.12
CA THR A 376 -8.37 1.82 7.95
C THR A 376 -8.82 1.03 6.73
N TYR A 377 -9.00 -0.30 6.84
CA TYR A 377 -9.46 -1.12 5.71
C TYR A 377 -10.87 -0.76 5.24
N ARG A 378 -11.78 -0.35 6.14
CA ARG A 378 -13.10 0.15 5.73
C ARG A 378 -12.98 1.43 4.91
N THR A 379 -12.22 2.41 5.39
CA THR A 379 -12.01 3.67 4.65
C THR A 379 -11.30 3.43 3.32
N LEU A 380 -10.32 2.51 3.30
CA LEU A 380 -9.64 2.07 2.08
C LEU A 380 -10.64 1.47 1.07
N ALA A 381 -11.46 0.49 1.47
CA ALA A 381 -12.43 -0.16 0.59
C ALA A 381 -13.49 0.83 0.08
N GLU A 382 -13.93 1.77 0.91
CA GLU A 382 -14.84 2.85 0.50
C GLU A 382 -14.21 3.77 -0.55
N ASN A 383 -12.95 4.18 -0.35
CA ASN A 383 -12.26 5.06 -1.28
C ASN A 383 -11.80 4.36 -2.56
N ALA A 384 -11.43 3.07 -2.52
CA ALA A 384 -11.21 2.26 -3.71
C ALA A 384 -12.51 2.09 -4.52
N GLN A 385 -13.65 1.89 -3.86
CA GLN A 385 -14.96 1.88 -4.52
C GLN A 385 -15.26 3.21 -5.21
N LYS A 386 -14.96 4.32 -4.52
CA LYS A 386 -15.15 5.67 -5.04
C LYS A 386 -14.24 5.93 -6.25
N LEU A 387 -12.98 5.51 -6.20
CA LEU A 387 -12.05 5.56 -7.33
C LEU A 387 -12.63 4.82 -8.55
N TYR A 388 -13.06 3.57 -8.36
CA TYR A 388 -13.70 2.79 -9.43
C TYR A 388 -14.91 3.52 -10.02
N GLN A 389 -15.78 4.08 -9.17
CA GLN A 389 -16.94 4.87 -9.64
C GLN A 389 -16.54 6.14 -10.38
N SER A 390 -15.47 6.82 -9.97
CA SER A 390 -14.97 8.02 -10.63
C SER A 390 -14.34 7.71 -11.98
N ILE A 391 -13.59 6.60 -12.10
CA ILE A 391 -13.07 6.10 -13.38
C ILE A 391 -14.23 5.76 -14.32
N PHE A 392 -15.24 5.00 -13.85
CA PHE A 392 -16.40 4.65 -14.67
C PHE A 392 -17.15 5.88 -15.20
N LYS A 393 -17.15 6.99 -14.45
CA LYS A 393 -17.78 8.25 -14.86
C LYS A 393 -17.06 8.99 -15.96
N VAL A 394 -15.81 8.63 -16.29
CA VAL A 394 -15.05 9.30 -17.36
C VAL A 394 -15.76 9.16 -18.72
N LYS A 395 -16.36 8.00 -19.03
CA LYS A 395 -17.22 7.81 -20.23
C LYS A 395 -18.69 8.17 -19.99
N SER A 396 -19.18 8.30 -18.74
CA SER A 396 -20.62 8.24 -18.44
C SER A 396 -21.39 9.57 -18.47
N GLU A 397 -20.86 10.63 -19.08
CA GLU A 397 -21.60 11.89 -19.29
C GLU A 397 -22.21 11.94 -20.71
N LYS A 398 -23.40 11.35 -20.86
CA LYS A 398 -24.37 11.73 -21.91
C LYS A 398 -25.64 12.23 -21.27
#